data_AF-A0A6L6AD19-F1
#
_entry.id   AF-A0A6L6AD19-F1
#
_cell.length_a   1.000
_cell.length_b   1.000
_cell.length_c   1.000
_cell.angle_alpha   90.00
_cell.angle_beta   90.00
_cell.angle_gamma   90.00
#
_symmetry.space_group_name_H-M   'P 1'
#
loop_
_entity.id
_entity.type
_entity.pdbx_description
1 polymer ?
#
loop_
_entity_poly.entity_id
_entity_poly.type
_entity_poly.pdbx_seq_one_letter_code
_entity_poly.pdbx_strand_id
1 'polypeptide(L)' 'VTCGCGEKFVTRSTVASGSIYVEVCSVCHPFYTGKQRILDTGGRVAKFEERFGKAAAK' A
#
# COMPACT_ATOMS: atom_id res chain seq x y z
N VAL A 1 13.68 -2.07 16.63
CA VAL A 1 12.49 -1.33 16.19
C VAL A 1 11.48 -2.32 15.64
N THR A 2 10.27 -2.38 16.19
CA THR A 2 9.20 -3.29 15.73
C THR A 2 8.16 -2.45 15.02
N CYS A 3 7.81 -2.82 13.79
CA CYS A 3 6.73 -2.16 13.09
C CYS A 3 5.41 -2.95 13.22
N GLY A 4 4.28 -2.24 13.20
CA GLY A 4 2.94 -2.87 13.09
C GLY A 4 2.80 -3.79 11.86
N CYS A 5 3.67 -3.61 10.86
CA CYS A 5 3.80 -4.49 9.70
C CYS A 5 4.44 -5.86 9.99
N GLY A 6 4.91 -6.09 11.23
CA GLY A 6 5.61 -7.30 11.67
C GLY A 6 7.13 -7.25 11.46
N GLU A 7 7.64 -6.28 10.70
CA GLU A 7 9.06 -6.12 10.40
C GLU A 7 9.85 -5.64 11.64
N LYS A 8 11.05 -6.21 11.84
CA LYS A 8 11.93 -5.90 12.97
C LYS A 8 13.27 -5.39 12.48
N PHE A 9 13.58 -4.12 12.76
CA PHE A 9 14.88 -3.54 12.45
C PHE A 9 15.80 -3.57 13.68
N VAL A 10 17.02 -4.09 13.47
CA VAL A 10 18.11 -4.03 14.46
C VAL A 10 18.96 -2.81 14.13
N THR A 11 18.81 -1.74 14.92
CA THR A 11 19.56 -0.49 14.75
C THR A 11 20.02 0.04 16.10
N ARG A 12 21.12 0.81 16.10
CA ARG A 12 21.53 1.58 17.29
C ARG A 12 20.60 2.76 17.44
N SER A 13 20.11 3.00 18.64
CA SER A 13 19.19 4.10 18.98
C SER A 13 19.59 4.72 20.32
N THR A 14 19.24 5.99 20.50
CA THR A 14 19.41 6.73 21.77
C THR A 14 18.24 6.54 22.73
N VAL A 15 17.20 5.82 22.31
CA VAL A 15 16.03 5.52 23.15
C VAL A 15 16.44 4.63 24.33
N ALA A 16 16.29 5.17 25.55
CA ALA A 16 16.68 4.52 26.80
C ALA A 16 15.90 3.21 27.09
N SER A 17 14.69 3.07 26.54
CA SER A 17 13.84 1.88 26.72
C SER A 17 14.25 0.69 25.84
N GLY A 18 15.23 0.85 24.94
CA GLY A 18 15.76 -0.24 24.10
C GLY A 18 14.81 -0.79 23.01
N SER A 19 13.50 -0.49 23.09
CA SER A 19 12.49 -0.88 22.11
C SER A 19 11.79 0.33 21.52
N ILE A 20 11.65 0.35 20.20
CA ILE A 20 10.89 1.38 19.47
C ILE A 20 9.79 0.67 18.71
N TYR A 21 8.54 1.07 18.94
CA TYR A 21 7.38 0.60 18.18
C TYR A 21 6.99 1.66 17.15
N VAL A 22 6.78 1.28 15.90
CA VAL A 22 6.54 2.22 14.79
C VAL A 22 5.37 1.73 13.93
N GLU A 23 4.45 2.60 13.55
CA GLU A 23 3.30 2.22 12.71
C GLU A 23 3.66 2.08 11.23
N VAL A 24 4.72 2.75 10.79
CA VAL A 24 5.11 2.81 9.36
C VAL A 24 6.58 2.45 9.17
N CYS A 25 6.83 1.35 8.45
CA CYS A 25 8.14 0.88 8.03
C CYS A 25 8.42 1.24 6.56
N SER A 26 9.69 1.22 6.12
CA SER A 26 10.07 1.38 4.70
C SER A 26 9.37 0.35 3.79
N VAL A 27 9.01 -0.81 4.33
CA VAL A 27 8.27 -1.86 3.62
C VAL A 27 6.79 -1.52 3.45
N CYS A 28 6.22 -0.65 4.29
CA CYS A 28 4.79 -0.31 4.24
C CYS A 28 4.48 1.06 3.68
N HIS A 29 5.43 1.98 3.69
CA HIS A 29 5.15 3.33 3.26
C HIS A 29 4.88 3.34 1.74
N PRO A 30 3.72 3.88 1.27
CA PRO A 30 3.28 3.81 -0.13
C PRO A 30 4.30 4.33 -1.15
N PHE A 31 5.18 5.25 -0.71
CA PHE A 31 6.30 5.74 -1.49
C PHE A 31 7.29 4.64 -1.90
N TYR A 32 7.61 3.69 -1.01
CA TYR A 32 8.59 2.63 -1.28
C TYR A 32 7.98 1.40 -1.94
N THR A 33 6.70 1.11 -1.69
CA THR A 33 6.02 -0.04 -2.29
C THR A 33 5.59 0.22 -3.74
N GLY A 34 5.72 1.46 -4.24
CA GLY A 34 5.47 1.86 -5.63
C GLY A 34 4.02 1.69 -6.09
N LYS A 35 3.17 1.08 -5.26
CA LYS A 35 1.75 0.93 -5.48
C LYS A 35 1.10 2.17 -4.91
N GLN A 36 0.83 3.14 -5.78
CA GLN A 36 -0.29 4.03 -5.51
C GLN A 36 -1.48 3.11 -5.20
N ARG A 37 -2.07 3.25 -4.01
CA ARG A 37 -3.48 2.88 -3.87
C ARG A 37 -4.23 3.84 -4.77
N ILE A 38 -4.25 3.53 -6.07
CA ILE A 38 -5.25 4.05 -6.96
C ILE A 38 -6.53 3.56 -6.30
N LEU A 39 -7.19 4.44 -5.55
CA LEU A 39 -8.59 4.26 -5.23
C LEU A 39 -9.23 4.15 -6.60
N ASP A 40 -9.52 2.92 -6.99
CA ASP A 40 -10.01 2.56 -8.29
C ASP A 40 -11.17 3.50 -8.61
N THR A 41 -10.91 4.49 -9.45
CA THR A 41 -11.94 5.36 -10.02
C THR A 41 -12.63 4.59 -11.15
N GLY A 42 -12.85 3.28 -10.93
CA GLY A 42 -13.57 2.33 -11.77
C GLY A 42 -15.07 2.59 -11.79
N GLY A 43 -15.46 3.86 -11.87
CA GLY A 43 -16.86 4.26 -11.94
C GLY A 43 -17.36 4.26 -13.38
N ARG A 44 -16.75 5.05 -14.24
CA ARG A 44 -17.27 5.32 -15.59
C ARG A 44 -16.73 4.37 -16.67
N VAL A 45 -15.44 4.07 -16.65
CA VAL A 45 -14.81 3.20 -17.66
C VAL A 45 -15.30 1.75 -17.52
N ALA A 46 -15.34 1.21 -16.30
CA ALA A 46 -15.88 -0.12 -16.03
C ALA A 46 -17.36 -0.27 -16.44
N LYS A 47 -18.21 0.74 -16.15
CA LYS A 47 -19.63 0.74 -16.59
C LYS A 47 -19.79 0.84 -18.11
N PHE A 48 -18.85 1.50 -18.79
CA PHE A 48 -18.86 1.58 -20.25
C PHE A 48 -18.43 0.24 -20.86
N GLU A 49 -17.35 -0.37 -20.36
CA GLU A 49 -16.91 -1.72 -20.77
C GLU A 49 -17.98 -2.78 -20.52
N GLU A 50 -18.70 -2.73 -19.39
CA GLU A 50 -19.79 -3.65 -19.09
C GLU A 50 -20.95 -3.55 -20.10
N ARG A 51 -21.28 -2.33 -20.55
CA ARG A 51 -22.39 -2.06 -21.47
C ARG A 51 -22.04 -2.31 -22.94
N PHE A 52 -20.83 -1.96 -23.36
CA PHE A 52 -20.45 -1.95 -24.77
C PHE A 52 -19.39 -2.98 -25.16
N GLY A 53 -18.67 -3.58 -24.20
CA GLY A 53 -17.65 -4.60 -24.48
C GLY A 53 -18.22 -5.87 -25.13
N LYS A 54 -19.48 -6.22 -24.85
CA LYS A 54 -20.17 -7.36 -25.50
C LYS A 54 -20.75 -7.01 -26.88
N ALA A 55 -20.92 -5.72 -27.20
CA ALA A 55 -21.49 -5.26 -28.47
C ALA A 55 -20.42 -5.14 -29.59
N ALA A 56 -19.15 -4.95 -29.22
CA ALA A 56 -18.03 -4.88 -30.16
C ALA A 56 -17.43 -6.25 -30.52
N ALA A 57 -17.83 -7.33 -29.85
CA ALA A 57 -17.32 -8.69 -30.06
C ALA A 57 -18.17 -9.53 -31.04
N LYS A 58 -18.94 -8.87 -31.92
CA LYS A 58 -19.71 -9.54 -32.98
C LYS A 58 -19.23 -9.08 -34.35
#